data_AF-A0A0T5ZDN3-F1
#
_entry.id   AF-A0A0T5ZDN3-F1
#
_cell.length_a   1.000
_cell.length_b   1.000
_cell.length_c   1.000
_cell.angle_alpha   90.00
_cell.angle_beta   90.00
_cell.angle_gamma   90.00
#
_symmetry.space_group_name_H-M   'P 1'
#
loop_
_entity.id
_entity.type
_entity.pdbx_description
1 polymer ?
#
loop_
_entity_poly.entity_id
_entity_poly.type
_entity_poly.pdbx_seq_one_letter_code
_entity_poly.pdbx_strand_id
1 'polypeptide(L)'
;MGYFRNHLATLIMGVFAAILTGLWPVLVDIAPVLNFVFIMAIPIAWFITFMCWIVQKGTDYSHKYSSGNVKKNHNNPQSTVIKYTSDGKQVTTSQINEAKTELGNNLDELRHSVKLKDSEIERLNQEIANLQTMVQIESLKSELANLKMLASKEHTKRKTKKN
;
A
#
# COMPACT_ATOMS: atom_id res chain seq x y z
N MET A 1 -14.87 -27.72 17.84
CA MET A 1 -15.98 -28.49 17.24
C MET A 1 -15.85 -28.50 15.73
N GLY A 2 -15.91 -29.68 15.09
CA GLY A 2 -16.32 -29.81 13.68
C GLY A 2 -15.30 -30.33 12.67
N TYR A 3 -14.58 -31.42 12.94
CA TYR A 3 -13.76 -32.10 11.91
C TYR A 3 -14.59 -32.49 10.66
N PHE A 4 -15.88 -32.77 10.87
CA PHE A 4 -16.85 -33.05 9.81
C PHE A 4 -17.42 -31.82 9.10
N ARG A 5 -17.33 -30.62 9.70
CA ARG A 5 -18.00 -29.43 9.15
C ARG A 5 -17.22 -28.79 8.00
N ASN A 6 -15.88 -28.90 8.02
CA ASN A 6 -15.03 -28.40 6.95
C ASN A 6 -14.91 -29.39 5.78
N HIS A 7 -15.09 -30.70 6.03
CA HIS A 7 -15.03 -31.75 5.01
C HIS A 7 -16.40 -32.17 4.43
N LEU A 8 -17.50 -31.55 4.89
CA LEU A 8 -18.85 -31.92 4.49
C LEU A 8 -19.06 -31.78 2.96
N ALA A 9 -18.54 -30.71 2.36
CA ALA A 9 -18.71 -30.43 0.94
C ALA A 9 -17.97 -31.43 0.04
N THR A 10 -16.77 -31.88 0.43
CA THR A 10 -16.08 -32.95 -0.30
C THR A 10 -16.76 -34.29 -0.09
N LEU A 11 -17.26 -34.56 1.11
CA LEU A 11 -17.94 -35.81 1.42
C LEU A 11 -19.25 -35.96 0.62
N ILE A 12 -20.09 -34.91 0.56
CA ILE A 12 -21.33 -34.96 -0.22
C ILE A 12 -21.06 -35.13 -1.72
N MET A 13 -20.05 -34.44 -2.26
CA MET A 13 -19.69 -34.54 -3.68
C MET A 13 -19.07 -35.91 -4.02
N GLY A 14 -18.25 -36.46 -3.13
CA GLY A 14 -17.67 -37.79 -3.30
C GLY A 14 -18.70 -38.91 -3.23
N VAL A 15 -19.67 -38.82 -2.30
CA VAL A 15 -20.80 -39.76 -2.23
C VAL A 15 -21.66 -39.66 -3.49
N PHE A 16 -21.93 -38.45 -3.97
CA PHE A 16 -22.66 -38.24 -5.22
C PHE A 16 -21.93 -38.85 -6.44
N ALA A 17 -20.61 -38.63 -6.55
CA ALA A 17 -19.79 -39.21 -7.61
C ALA A 17 -19.79 -40.75 -7.56
N ALA A 18 -19.75 -41.34 -6.36
CA ALA A 18 -19.81 -42.79 -6.16
C ALA A 18 -21.18 -43.37 -6.56
N ILE A 19 -22.28 -42.71 -6.18
CA ILE A 19 -23.64 -43.11 -6.58
C ILE A 19 -23.79 -43.02 -8.10
N LEU A 20 -23.31 -41.93 -8.72
CA LEU A 20 -23.39 -41.74 -10.17
C LEU A 20 -22.57 -42.81 -10.92
N THR A 21 -21.41 -43.19 -10.37
CA THR A 21 -20.59 -44.28 -10.93
C THR A 21 -21.25 -45.65 -10.76
N GLY A 22 -21.90 -45.91 -9.62
CA GLY A 22 -22.61 -47.16 -9.37
C GLY A 22 -23.91 -47.31 -10.15
N LEU A 23 -24.55 -46.18 -10.51
CA LEU A 23 -25.76 -46.13 -11.31
C LEU A 23 -25.49 -46.24 -12.83
N TRP A 24 -24.22 -46.14 -13.24
CA TRP A 24 -23.76 -46.22 -14.63
C TRP A 24 -24.21 -47.50 -15.38
N PRO A 25 -23.98 -48.73 -14.88
CA PRO A 25 -24.35 -49.94 -15.64
C PRO A 25 -25.86 -50.04 -15.87
N VAL A 26 -26.67 -49.67 -14.87
CA VAL A 26 -28.13 -49.74 -14.97
C VAL A 26 -28.70 -48.75 -15.98
N LEU A 27 -28.14 -47.54 -16.09
CA LEU A 27 -28.63 -46.51 -17.01
C LEU A 27 -28.14 -46.72 -18.45
N VAL A 28 -26.95 -47.31 -18.64
CA VAL A 28 -26.43 -47.64 -19.97
C VAL A 28 -27.19 -48.79 -20.61
N ASP A 29 -27.65 -49.75 -19.82
CA ASP A 29 -28.47 -50.88 -20.30
C ASP A 29 -29.86 -50.42 -20.79
N ILE A 30 -30.42 -49.35 -20.22
CA ILE A 30 -31.73 -48.80 -20.61
C ILE A 30 -31.61 -47.84 -21.79
N ALA A 31 -30.53 -47.04 -21.85
CA ALA A 31 -30.33 -46.04 -22.89
C ALA A 31 -28.83 -45.93 -23.27
N PRO A 32 -28.39 -46.56 -24.38
CA PRO A 32 -26.98 -46.56 -24.79
C PRO A 32 -26.40 -45.17 -25.07
N VAL A 33 -27.26 -44.21 -25.41
CA VAL A 33 -26.87 -42.81 -25.64
C VAL A 33 -26.33 -42.12 -24.37
N LEU A 34 -26.76 -42.56 -23.17
CA LEU A 34 -26.23 -42.03 -21.91
C LEU A 34 -24.79 -42.46 -21.63
N ASN A 35 -24.29 -43.53 -22.27
CA ASN A 35 -22.93 -44.02 -22.05
C ASN A 35 -21.87 -42.93 -22.34
N PHE A 36 -22.08 -42.16 -23.42
CA PHE A 36 -21.21 -41.03 -23.76
C PHE A 36 -21.25 -39.91 -22.69
N VAL A 37 -22.39 -39.70 -22.04
CA VAL A 37 -22.50 -38.72 -20.95
C VAL A 37 -21.75 -39.22 -19.73
N PHE A 38 -21.91 -40.49 -19.36
CA PHE A 38 -21.23 -41.09 -18.20
C PHE A 38 -19.70 -41.17 -18.36
N ILE A 39 -19.20 -41.52 -19.56
CA ILE A 39 -17.75 -41.62 -19.81
C ILE A 39 -17.03 -40.28 -19.59
N MET A 40 -17.72 -39.15 -19.80
CA MET A 40 -17.19 -37.79 -19.57
C MET A 40 -17.53 -37.28 -18.17
N ALA A 41 -18.75 -37.52 -17.69
CA ALA A 41 -19.23 -36.99 -16.42
C ALA A 41 -18.56 -37.65 -15.21
N ILE A 42 -18.27 -38.95 -15.25
CA ILE A 42 -17.64 -39.68 -14.13
C ILE A 42 -16.24 -39.10 -13.83
N PRO A 43 -15.32 -38.98 -14.80
CA PRO A 43 -14.02 -38.35 -14.56
C PRO A 43 -14.11 -36.91 -14.07
N ILE A 44 -15.03 -36.10 -14.62
CA ILE A 44 -15.22 -34.70 -14.22
C ILE A 44 -15.71 -34.62 -12.76
N ALA A 45 -16.64 -35.47 -12.34
CA ALA A 45 -17.16 -35.50 -10.98
C ALA A 45 -16.08 -35.90 -9.95
N TRP A 46 -15.24 -36.89 -10.29
CA TRP A 46 -14.10 -37.28 -9.46
C TRP A 46 -13.04 -36.18 -9.38
N PHE A 47 -12.78 -35.49 -10.50
CA PHE A 47 -11.85 -34.36 -10.54
C PHE A 47 -12.32 -33.18 -9.66
N ILE A 48 -13.60 -32.81 -9.74
CA ILE A 48 -14.18 -31.74 -8.90
C ILE A 48 -14.14 -32.14 -7.42
N THR A 49 -14.37 -33.41 -7.09
CA THR A 49 -14.26 -33.93 -5.72
C THR A 49 -12.83 -33.78 -5.18
N PHE A 50 -11.83 -34.13 -5.99
CA PHE A 50 -10.42 -33.96 -5.64
C PHE A 50 -10.03 -32.48 -5.48
N MET A 51 -10.50 -31.62 -6.37
CA MET A 51 -10.27 -30.17 -6.26
C MET A 51 -10.92 -29.59 -5.00
N CYS A 52 -12.14 -30.02 -4.67
CA CYS A 52 -12.82 -29.63 -3.44
C CYS A 52 -12.02 -30.04 -2.18
N TRP A 53 -11.39 -31.23 -2.22
CA TRP A 53 -10.49 -31.70 -1.16
C TRP A 53 -9.23 -30.82 -1.02
N ILE A 54 -8.58 -30.47 -2.14
CA ILE A 54 -7.41 -29.57 -2.15
C ILE A 54 -7.77 -28.19 -1.60
N VAL A 55 -8.90 -27.63 -2.03
CA VAL A 55 -9.37 -26.31 -1.56
C VAL A 55 -9.58 -26.32 -0.05
N GLN A 56 -10.18 -27.39 0.50
CA GLN A 56 -10.40 -27.49 1.95
C GLN A 56 -9.09 -27.64 2.73
N LYS A 57 -8.15 -28.46 2.24
CA LYS A 57 -6.79 -28.51 2.79
C LYS A 57 -6.14 -27.13 2.80
N GLY A 58 -6.26 -26.38 1.69
CA GLY A 58 -5.75 -25.01 1.58
C GLY A 58 -6.39 -24.01 2.55
N THR A 59 -7.72 -24.07 2.72
CA THR A 59 -8.42 -23.20 3.68
C THR A 59 -8.09 -23.52 5.13
N ASP A 60 -7.85 -24.78 5.47
CA ASP A 60 -7.38 -25.18 6.81
C ASP A 60 -5.96 -24.65 7.09
N TYR A 61 -5.10 -24.54 6.07
CA TYR A 61 -3.80 -23.87 6.20
C TYR A 61 -3.96 -22.35 6.38
N SER A 62 -4.81 -21.70 5.59
CA SER A 62 -5.05 -20.25 5.70
C SER A 62 -5.71 -19.85 7.04
N HIS A 63 -6.68 -20.64 7.53
CA HIS A 63 -7.28 -20.43 8.84
C HIS A 63 -6.38 -20.82 10.01
N LYS A 64 -5.35 -21.67 9.83
CA LYS A 64 -4.31 -21.87 10.87
C LYS A 64 -3.38 -20.66 11.03
N TYR A 65 -3.19 -19.87 9.98
CA TYR A 65 -2.42 -18.62 10.04
C TYR A 65 -3.27 -17.38 10.37
N SER A 66 -4.60 -17.49 10.27
CA SER A 66 -5.55 -16.42 10.64
C SER A 66 -6.26 -16.68 11.99
N SER A 67 -6.26 -17.91 12.51
CA SER A 67 -6.76 -18.26 13.85
C SER A 67 -5.67 -18.14 14.91
N GLY A 68 -4.99 -16.99 14.93
CA GLY A 68 -4.52 -16.43 16.19
C GLY A 68 -5.71 -15.77 16.88
N ASN A 69 -6.37 -16.52 17.77
CA ASN A 69 -7.41 -16.09 18.71
C ASN A 69 -7.82 -14.60 18.69
N VAL A 70 -8.89 -14.26 17.96
CA VAL A 70 -9.85 -13.25 18.43
C VAL A 70 -11.07 -13.98 18.98
N LYS A 71 -10.84 -14.76 20.05
CA LYS A 71 -11.86 -14.81 21.09
C LYS A 71 -11.75 -13.45 21.78
N LYS A 72 -12.80 -12.63 21.68
CA LYS A 72 -13.01 -11.52 22.61
C LYS A 72 -13.09 -12.13 24.02
N ASN A 73 -11.95 -12.27 24.69
CA ASN A 73 -11.91 -12.48 26.13
C ASN A 73 -11.24 -11.24 26.72
N HIS A 74 -12.00 -10.57 27.58
CA HIS A 74 -11.51 -9.53 28.45
C HIS A 74 -10.36 -10.13 29.28
N ASN A 75 -9.25 -9.39 29.40
CA ASN A 75 -8.09 -9.66 30.28
C ASN A 75 -6.88 -10.38 29.64
N ASN A 76 -5.81 -9.60 29.46
CA ASN A 76 -4.38 -9.96 29.30
C ASN A 76 -3.75 -9.89 27.87
N PRO A 77 -2.77 -8.98 27.61
CA PRO A 77 -2.22 -8.72 26.28
C PRO A 77 -0.82 -9.32 26.09
N GLN A 78 -0.70 -10.54 25.53
CA GLN A 78 0.53 -10.96 24.85
C GLN A 78 0.29 -12.25 24.06
N SER A 79 0.15 -12.13 22.74
CA SER A 79 0.25 -13.26 21.83
C SER A 79 1.14 -12.84 20.68
N THR A 80 2.36 -13.37 20.70
CA THR A 80 3.37 -13.27 19.66
C THR A 80 2.92 -14.08 18.45
N VAL A 81 2.34 -13.41 17.47
CA VAL A 81 1.96 -14.01 16.17
C VAL A 81 3.23 -14.08 15.31
N ILE A 82 3.38 -15.07 14.43
CA ILE A 82 4.50 -15.11 13.46
C ILE A 82 3.88 -14.91 12.08
N LYS A 83 4.33 -13.90 11.33
CA LYS A 83 3.83 -13.58 9.98
C LYS A 83 4.92 -13.93 8.96
N TYR A 84 4.54 -14.55 7.85
CA TYR A 84 5.46 -14.93 6.78
C TYR A 84 5.41 -13.85 5.69
N THR A 85 6.58 -13.43 5.21
CA THR A 85 6.66 -12.48 4.09
C THR A 85 6.46 -13.22 2.77
N SER A 86 6.19 -12.47 1.68
CA SER A 86 6.08 -13.01 0.30
C SER A 86 7.32 -13.78 -0.18
N ASP A 87 8.44 -13.70 0.55
CA ASP A 87 9.73 -14.31 0.23
C ASP A 87 10.01 -15.57 1.11
N GLY A 88 8.99 -16.08 1.81
CA GLY A 88 9.08 -17.31 2.61
C GLY A 88 9.87 -17.20 3.93
N LYS A 89 10.41 -16.02 4.25
CA LYS A 89 11.17 -15.79 5.49
C LYS A 89 10.21 -15.62 6.68
N GLN A 90 10.43 -16.38 7.75
CA GLN A 90 9.64 -16.29 8.98
C GLN A 90 10.00 -15.01 9.75
N VAL A 91 9.03 -14.12 9.98
CA VAL A 91 9.24 -12.90 10.76
C VAL A 91 8.28 -12.88 11.95
N THR A 92 8.83 -12.81 13.16
CA THR A 92 8.05 -12.73 14.41
C THR A 92 7.29 -11.40 14.49
N THR A 93 6.06 -11.35 15.01
CA THR A 93 5.32 -10.07 15.14
C THR A 93 6.03 -9.05 16.01
N SER A 94 6.87 -9.48 16.95
CA SER A 94 7.70 -8.56 17.73
C SER A 94 8.64 -7.77 16.82
N GLN A 95 9.30 -8.43 15.86
CA GLN A 95 10.17 -7.78 14.88
C GLN A 95 9.38 -6.87 13.94
N ILE A 96 8.14 -7.23 13.58
CA ILE A 96 7.27 -6.39 12.74
C ILE A 96 6.79 -5.14 13.50
N ASN A 97 6.45 -5.28 14.78
CA ASN A 97 6.03 -4.16 15.61
C ASN A 97 7.20 -3.25 15.98
N GLU A 98 8.39 -3.82 16.19
CA GLU A 98 9.64 -3.09 16.37
C GLU A 98 9.99 -2.32 15.10
N ALA A 99 10.02 -2.98 13.94
CA ALA A 99 10.22 -2.32 12.64
C ALA A 99 9.16 -1.24 12.40
N LYS A 100 7.88 -1.49 12.70
CA LYS A 100 6.82 -0.48 12.57
C LYS A 100 7.08 0.74 13.45
N THR A 101 7.53 0.53 14.69
CA THR A 101 7.85 1.61 15.62
C THR A 101 9.08 2.38 15.16
N GLU A 102 10.12 1.69 14.70
CA GLU A 102 11.34 2.29 14.15
C GLU A 102 11.06 3.11 12.89
N LEU A 103 10.29 2.56 11.94
CA LEU A 103 9.83 3.28 10.75
C LEU A 103 8.95 4.47 11.11
N GLY A 104 8.09 4.35 12.13
CA GLY A 104 7.29 5.46 12.66
C GLY A 104 8.16 6.58 13.22
N ASN A 105 9.13 6.24 14.07
CA ASN A 105 10.06 7.21 14.65
C ASN A 105 10.90 7.92 13.58
N ASN A 106 11.45 7.17 12.61
CA ASN A 106 12.19 7.74 11.49
C ASN A 106 11.31 8.66 10.63
N LEU A 107 10.03 8.32 10.43
CA LEU A 107 9.09 9.15 9.68
C LEU A 107 8.78 10.46 10.42
N ASP A 108 8.58 10.40 11.74
CA ASP A 108 8.34 11.58 12.57
C ASP A 108 9.57 12.49 12.64
N GLU A 109 10.77 11.92 12.76
CA GLU A 109 12.03 12.67 12.71
C GLU A 109 12.23 13.33 11.34
N LEU A 110 12.01 12.60 10.25
CA LEU A 110 12.12 13.15 8.89
C LEU A 110 11.10 14.27 8.67
N ARG A 111 9.85 14.10 9.16
CA ARG A 111 8.81 15.13 9.10
C ARG A 111 9.21 16.37 9.89
N HIS A 112 9.85 16.22 11.05
CA HIS A 112 10.35 17.35 11.82
C HIS A 112 11.51 18.06 11.09
N SER A 113 12.45 17.31 10.53
CA SER A 113 13.55 17.86 9.73
C SER A 113 13.04 18.63 8.51
N VAL A 114 12.04 18.12 7.80
CA VAL A 114 11.41 18.81 6.67
C VAL A 114 10.75 20.12 7.13
N LYS A 115 9.98 20.10 8.22
CA LYS A 115 9.35 21.33 8.76
C LYS A 115 10.38 22.40 9.15
N LEU A 116 11.49 22.01 9.76
CA LEU A 116 12.57 22.94 10.09
C LEU A 116 13.20 23.54 8.83
N LYS A 117 13.45 22.71 7.81
CA LYS A 117 13.98 23.17 6.52
C LYS A 117 13.00 24.10 5.80
N ASP A 118 11.70 23.81 5.82
CA ASP A 118 10.68 24.69 5.24
C ASP A 118 10.69 26.08 5.92
N SER A 119 10.82 26.10 7.25
CA SER A 119 10.92 27.35 8.02
C SER A 119 12.21 28.12 7.69
N GLU A 120 13.32 27.42 7.47
CA GLU A 120 14.58 28.03 7.07
C GLU A 120 14.52 28.58 5.64
N ILE A 121 13.87 27.88 4.71
CA ILE A 121 13.64 28.35 3.34
C ILE A 121 12.81 29.64 3.35
N GLU A 122 11.75 29.71 4.17
CA GLU A 122 10.93 30.91 4.28
C GLU A 122 11.75 32.11 4.81
N ARG A 123 12.56 31.89 5.85
CA ARG A 123 13.45 32.92 6.41
C ARG A 123 14.47 33.41 5.38
N LEU A 124 15.12 32.49 4.67
CA LEU A 124 16.11 32.84 3.64
C LEU A 124 15.46 33.59 2.46
N ASN A 125 14.25 33.20 2.07
CA ASN A 125 13.53 33.89 1.01
C ASN A 125 13.17 35.34 1.41
N GLN A 126 12.79 35.56 2.68
CA GLN A 126 12.58 36.90 3.22
C GLN A 126 13.88 37.72 3.24
N GLU A 127 15.02 37.11 3.59
CA GLU A 127 16.32 37.78 3.57
C GLU A 127 16.74 38.15 2.13
N ILE A 128 16.55 37.26 1.16
CA ILE A 128 16.79 37.54 -0.26
C ILE A 128 15.92 38.70 -0.74
N ALA A 129 14.63 38.70 -0.40
CA ALA A 129 13.73 39.79 -0.76
C ALA A 129 14.20 41.13 -0.17
N ASN A 130 14.64 41.15 1.09
CA ASN A 130 15.15 42.34 1.74
C ASN A 130 16.50 42.83 1.13
N LEU A 131 17.39 41.92 0.77
CA LEU A 131 18.63 42.28 0.10
C LEU A 131 18.37 42.84 -1.30
N GLN A 132 17.42 42.26 -2.05
CA GLN A 132 17.03 42.78 -3.36
C GLN A 132 16.42 44.19 -3.29
N THR A 133 15.62 44.49 -2.26
CA THR A 133 15.08 45.86 -2.08
C THR A 133 16.20 46.84 -1.74
N MET A 134 17.17 46.45 -0.91
CA MET A 134 18.33 47.28 -0.59
C MET A 134 19.16 47.62 -1.84
N VAL A 135 19.46 46.62 -2.67
CA VAL A 135 20.22 46.82 -3.93
C VAL A 135 19.47 47.75 -4.89
N GLN A 136 18.15 47.62 -5.00
CA GLN A 136 17.33 48.52 -5.83
C GLN A 136 17.34 49.97 -5.30
N ILE A 137 17.32 50.16 -3.98
CA ILE A 137 17.42 51.50 -3.39
C ILE A 137 18.79 52.13 -3.71
N GLU A 138 19.85 51.34 -3.65
CA GLU A 138 21.20 51.82 -3.97
C GLU A 138 21.34 52.20 -5.45
N SER A 139 20.79 51.38 -6.36
CA SER A 139 20.78 51.71 -7.79
C SER A 139 19.96 52.98 -8.07
N LEU A 140 18.74 53.09 -7.52
CA LEU A 140 17.90 54.29 -7.64
C LEU A 140 18.59 55.54 -7.10
N LYS A 141 19.31 55.42 -5.98
CA LYS A 141 20.08 56.53 -5.39
C LYS A 141 21.22 56.97 -6.31
N SER A 142 21.91 56.03 -6.95
CA SER A 142 22.97 56.33 -7.92
C SER A 142 22.42 57.03 -9.18
N GLU A 143 21.27 56.58 -9.68
CA GLU A 143 20.59 57.18 -10.84
C GLU A 143 20.10 58.59 -10.52
N LEU A 144 19.51 58.78 -9.34
CA LEU A 144 19.05 60.10 -8.88
C LEU A 144 20.23 61.07 -8.72
N ALA A 145 21.36 60.62 -8.16
CA ALA A 145 22.57 61.43 -8.05
C ALA A 145 23.09 61.84 -9.44
N ASN A 146 23.11 60.94 -10.41
CA ASN A 146 23.52 61.22 -11.79
C ASN A 146 22.57 62.22 -12.47
N LEU A 147 21.26 61.99 -12.41
CA LEU A 147 20.24 62.90 -12.94
C LEU A 147 20.36 64.30 -12.32
N LYS A 148 20.58 64.39 -11.01
CA LYS A 148 20.81 65.67 -10.32
C LYS A 148 22.07 66.39 -10.80
N MET A 149 23.16 65.66 -11.04
CA MET A 149 24.38 66.25 -11.63
C MET A 149 24.14 66.76 -13.04
N LEU A 150 23.44 66.00 -13.88
CA LEU A 150 23.10 66.39 -15.25
C LEU A 150 22.23 67.66 -15.26
N ALA A 151 21.18 67.70 -14.43
CA ALA A 151 20.34 68.88 -14.29
C ALA A 151 21.15 70.10 -13.78
N SER A 152 22.01 69.93 -12.77
CA SER A 152 22.86 71.01 -12.25
C SER A 152 23.85 71.54 -13.32
N LYS A 153 24.46 70.63 -14.09
CA LYS A 153 25.33 70.98 -15.22
C LYS A 153 24.57 71.76 -16.30
N GLU A 154 23.35 71.34 -16.61
CA GLU A 154 22.49 72.05 -17.54
C GLU A 154 22.11 73.45 -17.04
N HIS A 155 21.70 73.58 -15.78
CA HIS A 155 21.41 74.88 -15.16
C HIS A 155 22.63 75.82 -15.17
N THR A 156 23.83 75.30 -14.92
CA THR A 156 25.07 76.08 -14.95
C THR A 156 25.38 76.55 -16.37
N LYS A 157 25.27 75.65 -17.36
CA LYS A 157 25.46 75.98 -18.79
C LYS A 157 24.46 77.04 -19.28
N ARG A 158 23.20 77.00 -18.83
CA ARG A 158 22.18 78.01 -19.15
C ARG A 158 22.48 79.38 -18.52
N LYS A 159 23.08 79.44 -17.33
CA LYS A 159 23.49 80.70 -16.70
C LYS A 159 24.69 81.35 -17.41
N THR A 160 25.69 80.57 -17.79
CA THR A 160 26.87 81.08 -18.50
C THR A 160 26.55 81.61 -19.91
N LYS A 161 25.49 81.10 -20.55
CA LYS A 161 25.04 81.58 -21.87
C LYS A 161 24.22 82.88 -21.83
N LYS A 162 23.88 83.39 -20.64
CA LYS A 162 23.01 84.56 -20.43
C LYS A 162 23.75 85.79 -19.89
N ASN A 163 25.05 85.66 -19.60
CA ASN A 163 26.01 86.76 -19.41
C ASN A 163 26.84 86.92 -20.67
#